data_AF-A0A2V8KR06-F1
#
_entry.id   AF-A0A2V8KR06-F1
#
_cell.length_a   1.000
_cell.length_b   1.000
_cell.length_c   1.000
_cell.angle_alpha   90.00
_cell.angle_beta   90.00
_cell.angle_gamma   90.00
#
_symmetry.space_group_name_H-M   'P 1'
#
loop_
_entity.id
_entity.type
_entity.pdbx_description
1 polymer ?
#
loop_
_entity_poly.entity_id
_entity_poly.type
_entity_poly.pdbx_seq_one_letter_code
_entity_poly.pdbx_strand_id
1 'polypeptide(L)'
;MNKRTDKAKAACVIGFALALGGLVSACGSPQPKESPVPPKPLTAEERVRWYQTCWTDFNEKKWDDFKTCYAPIATSQQPGQGKPYLTGPDEIVAAWQDFEKSFPDIRGEGQLILINGNHIAGISLLKGTNTGLIFLPE
;
A
#
# COMPACT_ATOMS: atom_id res chain seq x y z
N MET A 1 13.17 -24.92 -45.84
CA MET A 1 14.03 -26.11 -45.64
C MET A 1 14.53 -26.12 -44.20
N ASN A 2 14.41 -27.27 -43.54
CA ASN A 2 14.96 -27.72 -42.24
C ASN A 2 14.67 -26.91 -40.97
N LYS A 3 13.90 -27.40 -39.98
CA LYS A 3 13.97 -28.59 -39.09
C LYS A 3 14.77 -28.35 -37.78
N ARG A 4 14.09 -28.77 -36.69
CA ARG A 4 14.57 -29.33 -35.41
C ARG A 4 15.16 -28.35 -34.40
N THR A 5 14.46 -28.05 -33.31
CA THR A 5 14.23 -28.87 -32.08
C THR A 5 15.49 -29.11 -31.24
N ASP A 6 15.27 -28.95 -29.93
CA ASP A 6 15.67 -29.87 -28.85
C ASP A 6 16.70 -29.39 -27.80
N LYS A 7 16.15 -29.34 -26.57
CA LYS A 7 16.63 -30.00 -25.35
C LYS A 7 17.39 -29.19 -24.29
N ALA A 8 16.69 -29.07 -23.17
CA ALA A 8 17.18 -28.99 -21.80
C ALA A 8 18.36 -29.92 -21.50
N LYS A 9 19.25 -29.49 -20.59
CA LYS A 9 19.97 -30.38 -19.68
C LYS A 9 20.15 -29.74 -18.31
N ALA A 10 19.52 -30.38 -17.33
CA ALA A 10 19.88 -30.29 -15.93
C ALA A 10 21.30 -30.83 -15.72
N ALA A 11 22.02 -30.26 -14.74
CA ALA A 11 23.21 -30.88 -14.15
C ALA A 11 22.93 -31.12 -12.66
N CYS A 12 22.69 -32.39 -12.37
CA CYS A 12 22.56 -33.00 -11.06
C CYS A 12 23.95 -33.12 -10.43
N VAL A 13 24.17 -32.57 -9.24
CA VAL A 13 25.37 -32.88 -8.44
C VAL A 13 25.01 -34.02 -7.48
N ILE A 14 25.69 -35.14 -7.72
CA ILE A 14 25.57 -36.42 -7.05
C ILE A 14 26.28 -36.34 -5.70
N GLY A 15 25.55 -36.56 -4.61
CA GLY A 15 26.09 -36.85 -3.28
C GLY A 15 25.52 -38.16 -2.76
N PHE A 16 26.29 -39.23 -2.90
CA PHE A 16 25.99 -40.56 -2.36
C PHE A 16 26.17 -40.57 -0.84
N ALA A 17 25.11 -40.87 -0.09
CA ALA A 17 25.21 -41.42 1.26
C ALA A 17 24.16 -42.53 1.40
N LEU A 18 24.66 -43.78 1.38
CA LEU A 18 23.92 -44.99 1.65
C LEU A 18 23.62 -45.08 3.16
N ALA A 19 22.35 -45.16 3.53
CA ALA A 19 21.91 -45.73 4.79
C ALA A 19 20.61 -46.51 4.57
N LEU A 20 20.64 -47.80 4.91
CA LEU A 20 19.52 -48.73 4.83
C LEU A 20 18.41 -48.37 5.82
N GLY A 21 17.16 -48.52 5.39
CA GLY A 21 16.02 -48.75 6.28
C GLY A 21 14.75 -48.00 5.91
N GLY A 22 13.69 -48.74 5.57
CA GLY A 22 12.31 -48.23 5.56
C GLY A 22 11.61 -48.29 4.22
N LEU A 23 11.03 -49.45 3.89
CA LEU A 23 9.90 -49.53 2.96
C LEU A 23 8.69 -48.88 3.64
N VAL A 24 8.42 -47.61 3.32
CA VAL A 24 7.08 -47.03 3.48
C VAL A 24 6.57 -46.64 2.10
N SER A 25 5.66 -47.48 1.60
CA SER A 25 4.79 -47.18 0.47
C SER A 25 3.93 -45.98 0.86
N ALA A 26 4.39 -44.78 0.53
CA ALA A 26 3.60 -43.56 0.64
C ALA A 26 3.24 -43.12 -0.78
N CYS A 27 2.09 -43.61 -1.27
CA CYS A 27 1.33 -42.90 -2.29
C CYS A 27 0.85 -41.58 -1.68
N GLY A 28 1.74 -40.59 -1.61
CA GLY A 28 1.36 -39.22 -1.30
C GLY A 28 0.77 -38.60 -2.56
N SER A 29 -0.55 -38.64 -2.70
CA SER A 29 -1.24 -37.72 -3.62
C SER A 29 -0.85 -36.29 -3.23
N PRO A 30 -0.49 -35.40 -4.19
CA PRO A 30 -0.25 -34.00 -3.88
C PRO A 30 -1.50 -33.42 -3.23
N GLN A 31 -1.40 -33.05 -1.96
CA GLN A 31 -2.50 -32.40 -1.26
C GLN A 31 -2.81 -31.09 -2.00
N PRO A 32 -4.09 -30.82 -2.36
CA PRO A 32 -4.44 -29.59 -3.04
C PRO A 32 -3.91 -28.40 -2.25
N LYS A 33 -3.11 -27.54 -2.89
CA LYS A 33 -2.71 -26.25 -2.30
C LYS A 33 -3.99 -25.48 -2.03
N GLU A 34 -4.34 -25.36 -0.76
CA GLU A 34 -5.48 -24.55 -0.31
C GLU A 34 -5.24 -23.13 -0.81
N SER A 35 -6.16 -22.62 -1.62
CA SER A 35 -6.05 -21.26 -2.15
C SER A 35 -6.23 -20.28 -0.99
N PRO A 36 -5.45 -19.19 -0.91
CA PRO A 36 -5.57 -18.24 0.18
C PRO A 36 -7.02 -17.73 0.28
N VAL A 37 -7.62 -17.86 1.46
CA VAL A 37 -8.93 -17.25 1.73
C VAL A 37 -8.77 -15.74 1.63
N PRO A 38 -9.61 -15.02 0.84
CA PRO A 38 -9.55 -13.58 0.75
C PRO A 38 -9.70 -12.94 2.15
N PRO A 39 -8.95 -11.89 2.48
CA PRO A 39 -9.08 -11.23 3.77
C PRO A 39 -10.51 -10.71 3.96
N LYS A 40 -11.04 -10.89 5.17
CA LYS A 40 -12.37 -10.38 5.52
C LYS A 40 -12.39 -8.85 5.37
N PRO A 41 -13.45 -8.26 4.77
CA PRO A 41 -13.59 -6.82 4.74
C PRO A 41 -13.64 -6.22 6.15
N LEU A 42 -13.00 -5.06 6.33
CA LEU A 42 -13.05 -4.30 7.58
C LEU A 42 -14.48 -3.90 7.95
N THR A 43 -14.80 -3.92 9.25
CA THR A 43 -16.04 -3.32 9.79
C THR A 43 -16.03 -1.80 9.64
N ALA A 44 -17.17 -1.15 9.88
CA ALA A 44 -17.26 0.31 9.86
C ALA A 44 -16.31 0.94 10.90
N GLU A 45 -16.28 0.40 12.12
CA GLU A 45 -15.46 0.91 13.22
C GLU A 45 -13.96 0.71 12.96
N GLU A 46 -13.59 -0.39 12.30
CA GLU A 46 -12.21 -0.64 11.87
C GLU A 46 -11.78 0.34 10.78
N ARG A 47 -12.70 0.71 9.87
CA ARG A 47 -12.44 1.74 8.84
C ARG A 47 -12.32 3.14 9.41
N VAL A 48 -13.13 3.50 10.43
CA VAL A 48 -12.95 4.75 11.17
C VAL A 48 -11.55 4.79 11.77
N ARG A 49 -11.16 3.73 12.48
CA ARG A 49 -9.85 3.65 13.14
C ARG A 49 -8.71 3.74 12.12
N TRP A 50 -8.79 2.99 11.02
CA TRP A 50 -7.81 3.08 9.94
C TRP A 50 -7.68 4.51 9.39
N TYR A 51 -8.81 5.19 9.11
CA TYR A 51 -8.81 6.56 8.60
C TYR A 51 -8.20 7.55 9.61
N GLN A 52 -8.46 7.37 10.90
CA GLN A 52 -7.85 8.17 11.97
C GLN A 52 -6.35 7.89 12.12
N THR A 53 -5.91 6.64 11.94
CA THR A 53 -4.49 6.29 11.90
C THR A 53 -3.79 7.02 10.75
N CYS A 54 -4.38 7.06 9.55
CA CYS A 54 -3.81 7.82 8.43
C CYS A 54 -3.58 9.30 8.75
N TRP A 55 -4.53 9.95 9.45
CA TRP A 55 -4.32 11.33 9.92
C TRP A 55 -3.27 11.43 11.03
N THR A 56 -3.15 10.42 11.89
CA THR A 56 -2.10 10.36 12.92
C THR A 56 -0.73 10.25 12.27
N ASP A 57 -0.55 9.37 11.29
CA ASP A 57 0.71 9.20 10.56
C ASP A 57 1.10 10.47 9.80
N PHE A 58 0.12 11.16 9.19
CA PHE A 58 0.33 12.49 8.60
C PHE A 58 0.83 13.51 9.65
N ASN A 59 0.13 13.63 10.78
CA ASN A 59 0.46 14.58 11.84
C ASN A 59 1.81 14.29 12.51
N GLU A 60 2.21 13.02 12.58
CA GLU A 60 3.50 12.57 13.11
C GLU A 60 4.59 12.50 12.05
N LYS A 61 4.30 12.89 10.80
CA LYS A 61 5.22 12.92 9.66
C LYS A 61 5.82 11.55 9.32
N LYS A 62 5.08 10.49 9.60
CA LYS A 62 5.44 9.11 9.25
C LYS A 62 5.10 8.88 7.78
N TRP A 63 5.87 9.48 6.88
CA TRP A 63 5.53 9.53 5.46
C TRP A 63 5.39 8.15 4.81
N ASP A 64 6.22 7.19 5.19
CA ASP A 64 6.14 5.82 4.67
C ASP A 64 4.86 5.11 5.12
N ASP A 65 4.47 5.25 6.39
CA ASP A 65 3.22 4.69 6.93
C ASP A 65 2.01 5.40 6.31
N PHE A 66 2.03 6.74 6.25
CA PHE A 66 0.98 7.54 5.63
C PHE A 66 0.78 7.20 4.15
N LYS A 67 1.86 6.91 3.42
CA LYS A 67 1.78 6.47 2.02
C LYS A 67 0.93 5.22 1.84
N THR A 68 0.88 4.33 2.83
CA THR A 68 0.06 3.09 2.79
C THR A 68 -1.45 3.35 2.82
N CYS A 69 -1.87 4.57 3.17
CA CYS A 69 -3.27 4.98 3.16
C CYS A 69 -3.85 5.16 1.75
N TYR A 70 -3.00 5.16 0.72
CA TYR A 70 -3.41 5.33 -0.67
C TYR A 70 -3.30 4.01 -1.44
N ALA A 71 -4.34 3.69 -2.21
CA ALA A 71 -4.27 2.58 -3.17
C ALA A 71 -3.26 2.90 -4.30
N PRO A 72 -2.70 1.88 -4.99
CA PRO A 72 -1.74 2.10 -6.07
C PRO A 72 -2.23 3.02 -7.20
N ILE A 73 -3.54 3.04 -7.44
CA ILE A 73 -4.19 3.87 -8.47
C ILE A 73 -4.96 5.05 -7.89
N ALA A 74 -4.67 5.43 -6.64
CA ALA A 74 -5.35 6.56 -6.00
C ALA A 74 -5.15 7.84 -6.80
N THR A 75 -6.17 8.69 -6.84
CA THR A 75 -6.07 10.02 -7.41
C THR A 75 -6.34 11.08 -6.35
N SER A 76 -5.67 12.22 -6.47
CA SER A 76 -5.91 13.38 -5.61
C SER A 76 -6.08 14.63 -6.47
N GLN A 77 -6.99 15.50 -6.05
CA GLN A 77 -7.24 16.78 -6.68
C GLN A 77 -7.61 17.80 -5.61
N GLN A 78 -7.11 19.02 -5.78
CA GLN A 78 -7.63 20.20 -5.09
C GLN A 78 -8.55 20.95 -6.06
N PRO A 79 -9.89 20.85 -5.91
CA PRO A 79 -10.81 21.51 -6.81
C PRO A 79 -10.57 23.02 -6.85
N GLY A 80 -10.66 23.62 -8.03
CA GLY A 80 -10.51 25.07 -8.23
C GLY A 80 -9.07 25.58 -8.35
N GLN A 81 -8.04 24.75 -8.15
CA GLN A 81 -6.63 25.14 -8.32
C GLN A 81 -6.14 25.05 -9.78
N GLY A 82 -6.95 24.50 -10.71
CA GLY A 82 -6.57 24.34 -12.12
C GLY A 82 -5.44 23.34 -12.38
N LYS A 83 -5.02 22.58 -11.35
CA LYS A 83 -3.96 21.57 -11.44
C LYS A 83 -4.49 20.23 -11.96
N PRO A 84 -3.65 19.44 -12.67
CA PRO A 84 -3.97 18.04 -13.00
C PRO A 84 -4.23 17.19 -11.75
N TYR A 85 -4.79 15.99 -11.94
CA TYR A 85 -4.84 14.98 -10.89
C TYR A 85 -3.44 14.46 -10.58
N LEU A 86 -3.12 14.35 -9.30
CA LEU A 86 -2.01 13.52 -8.84
C LEU A 86 -2.42 12.05 -8.90
N THR A 87 -1.53 11.17 -9.33
CA THR A 87 -1.80 9.74 -9.50
C THR A 87 -0.81 8.89 -8.71
N GLY A 88 -1.36 8.02 -7.87
CA GLY A 88 -0.61 7.06 -7.08
C GLY A 88 -0.07 7.65 -5.77
N PRO A 89 0.35 6.78 -4.83
CA PRO A 89 0.76 7.20 -3.49
C PRO A 89 1.98 8.12 -3.47
N ASP A 90 2.93 7.93 -4.39
CA ASP A 90 4.17 8.73 -4.46
C ASP A 90 3.91 10.21 -4.75
N GLU A 91 3.16 10.51 -5.81
CA GLU A 91 2.83 11.89 -6.18
C GLU A 91 1.99 12.58 -5.11
N ILE A 92 1.05 11.84 -4.50
CA ILE A 92 0.19 12.39 -3.44
C ILE A 92 1.00 12.72 -2.18
N VAL A 93 1.90 11.83 -1.72
CA VAL A 93 2.74 12.10 -0.55
C VAL A 93 3.75 13.21 -0.83
N ALA A 94 4.35 13.26 -2.03
CA ALA A 94 5.24 14.35 -2.41
C ALA A 94 4.55 15.72 -2.32
N ALA A 95 3.31 15.83 -2.79
CA ALA A 95 2.53 17.07 -2.67
C ALA A 95 2.25 17.47 -1.20
N TRP A 96 2.01 16.50 -0.32
CA TRP A 96 1.88 16.78 1.11
C TRP A 96 3.19 17.24 1.74
N GLN A 97 4.32 16.65 1.36
CA GLN A 97 5.65 17.07 1.81
C GLN A 97 6.01 18.47 1.30
N ASP A 98 5.60 18.83 0.07
CA ASP A 98 5.75 20.20 -0.43
C ASP A 98 4.92 21.20 0.37
N PHE A 99 3.70 20.81 0.77
CA PHE A 99 2.86 21.63 1.63
C PHE A 99 3.46 21.78 3.04
N GLU A 100 4.09 20.74 3.58
CA GLU A 100 4.84 20.79 4.86
C GLU A 100 6.00 21.80 4.81
N LYS A 101 6.70 21.96 3.67
CA LYS A 101 7.77 22.97 3.55
C LYS A 101 7.27 24.40 3.83
N SER A 102 6.02 24.69 3.47
CA SER A 102 5.34 25.96 3.75
C SER A 102 4.82 26.07 5.17
N PHE A 103 4.43 24.94 5.76
CA PHE A 103 3.80 24.86 7.07
C PHE A 103 4.45 23.72 7.87
N PRO A 104 5.65 23.94 8.47
CA PRO A 104 6.40 22.86 9.10
C PRO A 104 5.70 22.22 10.31
N ASP A 105 4.73 22.89 10.90
CA ASP A 105 3.87 22.43 11.99
C ASP A 105 2.47 22.04 11.49
N ILE A 106 2.32 21.76 10.18
CA ILE A 106 1.04 21.38 9.61
C ILE A 106 0.47 20.13 10.28
N ARG A 107 -0.83 20.18 10.55
CA ARG A 107 -1.61 19.06 11.07
C ARG A 107 -3.05 19.11 10.60
N GLY A 108 -3.64 17.94 10.45
CA GLY A 108 -5.07 17.76 10.23
C GLY A 108 -5.80 17.41 11.52
N GLU A 109 -6.83 18.20 11.84
CA GLU A 109 -7.78 17.91 12.93
C GLU A 109 -9.09 17.41 12.32
N GLY A 110 -9.39 16.12 12.45
CA GLY A 110 -10.65 15.54 11.97
C GLY A 110 -11.88 16.13 12.69
N GLN A 111 -12.82 16.66 11.91
CA GLN A 111 -14.06 17.30 12.40
C GLN A 111 -15.28 16.40 12.24
N LEU A 112 -15.32 15.65 11.14
CA LEU A 112 -16.41 14.74 10.80
C LEU A 112 -15.89 13.57 9.98
N ILE A 113 -16.37 12.36 10.26
CA ILE A 113 -16.15 11.17 9.44
C ILE A 113 -17.52 10.57 9.13
N LEU A 114 -17.83 10.40 7.86
CA LEU A 114 -19.02 9.71 7.36
C LEU A 114 -18.60 8.42 6.68
N ILE A 115 -19.22 7.30 7.05
CA ILE A 115 -18.95 5.98 6.45
C ILE A 115 -20.23 5.42 5.84
N ASN A 116 -20.12 4.94 4.60
CA ASN A 116 -21.14 4.17 3.92
C ASN A 116 -20.50 3.02 3.15
N GLY A 117 -20.58 1.80 3.70
CA GLY A 117 -19.95 0.63 3.11
C GLY A 117 -18.43 0.80 2.94
N ASN A 118 -17.96 0.81 1.70
CA ASN A 118 -16.54 1.00 1.36
C ASN A 118 -16.13 2.47 1.16
N HIS A 119 -17.04 3.42 1.35
CA HIS A 119 -16.80 4.83 1.14
C HIS A 119 -16.62 5.56 2.47
N ILE A 120 -15.59 6.42 2.53
CA ILE A 120 -15.35 7.34 3.64
C ILE A 120 -15.32 8.76 3.07
N ALA A 121 -16.06 9.66 3.69
CA ALA A 121 -15.92 11.09 3.49
C ALA A 121 -15.50 11.73 4.83
N GLY A 122 -14.43 12.51 4.81
CA GLY A 122 -13.90 13.19 5.98
C GLY A 122 -13.89 14.70 5.79
N ILE A 123 -14.18 15.44 6.86
CA ILE A 123 -13.90 16.88 6.96
C ILE A 123 -12.78 17.03 7.98
N SER A 124 -11.67 17.63 7.56
CA SER A 124 -10.54 17.92 8.42
C SER A 124 -10.19 19.40 8.35
N LEU A 125 -9.92 20.00 9.50
CA LEU A 125 -9.34 21.33 9.59
C LEU A 125 -7.82 21.21 9.52
N LEU A 126 -7.22 21.69 8.44
CA LEU A 126 -5.76 21.82 8.33
C LEU A 126 -5.31 23.10 9.05
N LYS A 127 -4.30 22.96 9.91
CA LYS A 127 -3.71 24.07 10.66
C LYS A 127 -2.20 24.01 10.50
N GLY A 128 -1.59 25.17 10.35
CA GLY A 128 -0.14 25.32 10.30
C GLY A 128 0.21 26.80 10.36
N THR A 129 1.45 27.08 10.73
CA THR A 129 2.06 28.39 10.81
C THR A 129 2.99 28.56 9.61
N ASN A 130 2.79 29.62 8.83
CA ASN A 130 3.73 30.03 7.80
C ASN A 130 4.44 31.30 8.27
N THR A 131 5.77 31.26 8.30
CA THR A 131 6.62 32.40 8.69
C THR A 131 7.51 32.85 7.53
N GLY A 132 7.21 32.44 6.29
CA GLY A 132 8.11 32.56 5.16
C GLY A 132 7.40 32.50 3.80
N LEU A 133 8.06 31.95 2.78
CA LEU A 133 7.46 31.77 1.46
C LEU A 133 6.41 30.65 1.50
N ILE A 134 5.43 30.73 0.61
CA ILE A 134 4.44 29.67 0.37
C ILE A 134 4.89 28.88 -0.85
N PHE A 135 5.25 27.61 -0.62
CA PHE A 135 5.38 26.56 -1.61
C PHE A 135 4.01 25.90 -1.80
N LEU A 136 3.40 26.13 -2.95
CA LEU A 136 2.24 25.36 -3.38
C LEU A 136 2.76 24.11 -4.12
N PRO A 137 2.13 22.93 -3.92
CA PRO A 137 2.46 21.75 -4.72
C PRO A 137 2.36 22.08 -6.20
N GLU A 138 3.36 21.70 -7.00
CA GLU A 138 3.32 21.88 -8.46
C GLU A 138 2.32 20.94 -9.14
#